data_AF-A0A9D6LNJ2-F1
#
_entry.id   AF-A0A9D6LNJ2-F1
#
_cell.length_a   1.000
_cell.length_b   1.000
_cell.length_c   1.000
_cell.angle_alpha   90.00
_cell.angle_beta   90.00
_cell.angle_gamma   90.00
#
_symmetry.space_group_name_H-M   'P 1'
#
loop_
_entity.id
_entity.type
_entity.pdbx_description
1 polymer ?
#
loop_
_entity_poly.entity_id
_entity_poly.type
_entity_poly.pdbx_seq_one_letter_code
_entity_poly.pdbx_strand_id
1 'polypeptide(L)'
;MVRSTKTEVDSLNRCLHSHYDEFSDLLGGAAWNQVVERRLLEGLSTDRHQILLSLAPRFSSSGQFLFSGDKTGRYPLEVLWLKWNLVMSLCRELKTIHKELQRPCLNIQPTHVWVIIPDPTSDFLPMRWQFSVKVANLEPASLFLDQNIPTELAQRLYNTPQNPHGVYSAPVMRGRPLGYEETVTVLIRSMERIREPAKGSVRGILETQLISENIRSSEYSEMDIFRVTLNLPDEQASPIHVWATKAGSLERGLLLKGVTDPIDPSIWESLEKARQRVFSHSIAAIYTTYHVPCDLYSLGMMLLRTLLVNDEQDMSSVDQTARRIVERLEPMVQGLDPADHKTLSERLRIRLTEEGGLFSKDSILYRREEREAGCEAIPDHIWYDALVLAFRLVTWIPGFSFCKNHGDYEIGNPHLPMEMVTGVVERLGDRIKIELFGSRQRNREILEACDLVREDLTKVKGV
;
A
#
# COMPACT_ATOMS: atom_id res chain seq x y z
N MET A 1 0.37 -9.86 -25.59
CA MET A 1 -1.07 -9.96 -25.83
C MET A 1 -1.72 -8.69 -25.24
N VAL A 2 -1.62 -7.56 -25.95
CA VAL A 2 -2.09 -6.24 -25.49
C VAL A 2 -2.97 -5.68 -26.60
N ARG A 3 -4.23 -6.13 -26.67
CA ARG A 3 -5.25 -5.63 -27.60
C ARG A 3 -6.63 -5.46 -26.95
N SER A 4 -6.73 -5.51 -25.61
CA SER A 4 -8.00 -5.38 -24.88
C SER A 4 -8.33 -3.95 -24.41
N THR A 5 -7.36 -3.03 -24.38
CA THR A 5 -7.52 -1.77 -23.63
C THR A 5 -8.54 -0.80 -24.23
N LYS A 6 -8.66 -0.69 -25.56
CA LYS A 6 -9.56 0.31 -26.15
C LYS A 6 -11.05 -0.06 -26.02
N THR A 7 -11.38 -1.33 -26.26
CA THR A 7 -12.77 -1.82 -26.21
C THR A 7 -13.30 -1.93 -24.78
N GLU A 8 -12.45 -2.24 -23.80
CA GLU A 8 -12.83 -2.24 -22.37
C GLU A 8 -12.96 -0.83 -21.79
N VAL A 9 -12.11 0.11 -22.18
CA VAL A 9 -12.23 1.52 -21.75
C VAL A 9 -13.49 2.14 -22.36
N ASP A 10 -13.81 1.84 -23.63
CA ASP A 10 -15.04 2.31 -24.28
C ASP A 10 -16.32 1.68 -23.69
N SER A 11 -16.26 0.44 -23.18
CA SER A 11 -17.38 -0.19 -22.48
C SER A 11 -17.52 0.28 -21.02
N LEU A 12 -16.41 0.55 -20.34
CA LEU A 12 -16.42 1.15 -19.00
C LEU A 12 -16.86 2.62 -18.99
N ASN A 13 -16.56 3.38 -20.05
CA ASN A 13 -17.07 4.75 -20.22
C ASN A 13 -18.61 4.80 -20.33
N ARG A 14 -19.27 3.66 -20.57
CA ARG A 14 -20.74 3.53 -20.55
C ARG A 14 -21.27 3.09 -19.18
N CYS A 15 -20.41 2.63 -18.27
CA CYS A 15 -20.79 2.24 -16.92
C CYS A 15 -20.72 3.44 -15.97
N LEU A 16 -21.80 3.65 -15.22
CA LEU A 16 -21.86 4.65 -14.17
C LEU A 16 -20.90 4.28 -13.03
N HIS A 17 -19.91 5.14 -12.78
CA HIS A 17 -18.84 4.86 -11.81
C HIS A 17 -18.51 6.06 -10.93
N SER A 18 -18.19 5.77 -9.67
CA SER A 18 -17.63 6.72 -8.70
C SER A 18 -16.12 6.46 -8.53
N HIS A 19 -15.32 7.47 -8.22
CA HIS A 19 -13.97 7.20 -7.72
C HIS A 19 -14.03 6.63 -6.31
N TYR A 20 -13.01 5.88 -5.92
CA TYR A 20 -12.98 5.17 -4.64
C TYR A 20 -13.22 6.07 -3.43
N ASP A 21 -12.60 7.25 -3.43
CA ASP A 21 -12.67 8.24 -2.37
C ASP A 21 -14.07 8.83 -2.23
N GLU A 22 -14.66 9.26 -3.35
CA GLU A 22 -16.04 9.75 -3.41
C GLU A 22 -17.03 8.70 -2.87
N PHE A 23 -16.89 7.45 -3.33
CA PHE A 23 -17.78 6.38 -2.90
C PHE A 23 -17.60 6.03 -1.43
N SER A 24 -16.36 6.04 -0.93
CA SER A 24 -16.05 5.81 0.48
C SER A 24 -16.72 6.86 1.38
N ASP A 25 -16.70 8.13 0.97
CA ASP A 25 -17.38 9.24 1.68
C ASP A 25 -18.90 9.05 1.66
N LEU A 26 -19.45 8.65 0.50
CA LEU A 26 -20.86 8.29 0.37
C LEU A 26 -21.21 7.16 1.34
N LEU A 27 -20.46 6.05 1.36
CA LEU A 27 -20.71 4.91 2.27
C LEU A 27 -20.69 5.35 3.73
N GLY A 28 -19.79 6.28 4.08
CA GLY A 28 -19.72 6.91 5.40
C GLY A 28 -20.93 7.79 5.73
N GLY A 29 -21.72 8.17 4.73
CA GLY A 29 -22.94 8.94 4.93
C GLY A 29 -22.96 10.35 4.36
N ALA A 30 -21.95 10.74 3.58
CA ALA A 30 -21.94 12.04 2.92
C ALA A 30 -23.23 12.25 2.10
N ALA A 31 -23.78 13.46 2.14
CA ALA A 31 -24.85 13.82 1.21
C ALA A 31 -24.29 13.85 -0.21
N TRP A 32 -25.11 13.50 -1.21
CA TRP A 32 -24.68 13.52 -2.59
C TRP A 32 -24.14 14.90 -3.02
N ASN A 33 -24.87 15.97 -2.68
CA ASN A 33 -24.46 17.35 -2.99
C ASN A 33 -23.15 17.74 -2.28
N GLN A 34 -22.93 17.31 -1.03
CA GLN A 34 -21.67 17.58 -0.31
C GLN A 34 -20.46 16.98 -1.02
N VAL A 35 -20.58 15.75 -1.54
CA VAL A 35 -19.49 15.08 -2.29
C VAL A 35 -19.20 15.84 -3.59
N VAL A 36 -20.25 16.24 -4.33
CA VAL A 36 -20.10 17.00 -5.57
C VAL A 36 -19.49 18.38 -5.33
N GLU A 37 -20.00 19.13 -4.34
CA GLU A 37 -19.52 20.48 -3.99
C GLU A 37 -18.04 20.46 -3.57
N ARG A 38 -17.65 19.50 -2.71
CA ARG A 38 -16.25 19.32 -2.31
C ARG A 38 -15.35 19.08 -3.51
N ARG A 39 -15.77 18.23 -4.45
CA ARG A 39 -14.98 17.92 -5.64
C ARG A 39 -14.90 19.09 -6.61
N LEU A 40 -15.96 19.88 -6.75
CA LEU A 40 -15.92 21.12 -7.53
C LEU A 40 -14.85 22.10 -6.99
N LEU A 41 -14.73 22.23 -5.66
CA LEU A 41 -13.68 23.04 -5.04
C LEU A 41 -12.27 22.49 -5.31
N GLU A 42 -12.13 21.18 -5.47
CA GLU A 42 -10.87 20.50 -5.79
C GLU A 42 -10.54 20.49 -7.30
N GLY A 43 -11.34 21.17 -8.14
CA GLY A 43 -11.08 21.33 -9.57
C GLY A 43 -11.62 20.21 -10.46
N LEU A 44 -12.79 19.66 -10.12
CA LEU A 44 -13.48 18.63 -10.91
C LEU A 44 -13.62 19.01 -12.40
N SER A 45 -13.32 18.07 -13.31
CA SER A 45 -13.58 18.27 -14.73
C SER A 45 -15.07 18.29 -15.06
N THR A 46 -15.45 18.97 -16.14
CA THR A 46 -16.84 19.05 -16.62
C THR A 46 -17.43 17.67 -16.92
N ASP A 47 -16.66 16.79 -17.55
CA ASP A 47 -17.10 15.42 -17.86
C ASP A 47 -17.37 14.61 -16.60
N ARG A 48 -16.48 14.74 -15.60
CA ARG A 48 -16.64 14.06 -14.32
C ARG A 48 -17.86 14.59 -13.56
N HIS A 49 -18.10 15.90 -13.60
CA HIS A 49 -19.30 16.50 -13.04
C HIS A 49 -20.58 15.91 -13.65
N GLN A 50 -20.63 15.74 -14.98
CA GLN A 50 -21.79 15.14 -15.65
C GLN A 50 -22.03 13.69 -15.23
N ILE A 51 -20.97 12.89 -15.08
CA ILE A 51 -21.07 11.51 -14.57
C ILE A 51 -21.63 11.51 -13.15
N LEU A 52 -21.14 12.39 -12.27
CA LEU A 52 -21.67 12.52 -10.92
C LEU A 52 -23.16 12.90 -10.95
N LEU A 53 -23.58 13.88 -11.73
CA LEU A 53 -25.01 14.23 -11.83
C LEU A 53 -25.90 13.04 -12.23
N SER A 54 -25.42 12.17 -13.12
CA SER A 54 -26.15 10.96 -13.52
C SER A 54 -26.26 9.88 -12.42
N LEU A 55 -25.37 9.91 -11.42
CA LEU A 55 -25.41 9.01 -10.26
C LEU A 55 -26.35 9.51 -9.16
N ALA A 56 -26.65 10.82 -9.11
CA ALA A 56 -27.45 11.44 -8.05
C ALA A 56 -28.78 10.73 -7.74
N PRO A 57 -29.59 10.30 -8.74
CA PRO A 57 -30.88 9.65 -8.47
C PRO A 57 -30.74 8.35 -7.67
N ARG A 58 -29.61 7.64 -7.81
CA ARG A 58 -29.39 6.33 -7.16
C ARG A 58 -29.15 6.44 -5.66
N PHE A 59 -28.65 7.58 -5.20
CA PHE A 59 -28.32 7.83 -3.79
C PHE A 59 -29.29 8.80 -3.10
N SER A 60 -30.28 9.30 -3.83
CA SER A 60 -31.26 10.27 -3.32
C SER A 60 -32.54 9.63 -2.78
N SER A 61 -32.76 8.32 -3.02
CA SER A 61 -33.94 7.61 -2.53
C SER A 61 -33.80 7.22 -1.04
N SER A 62 -34.93 7.04 -0.36
CA SER A 62 -34.98 6.40 0.96
C SER A 62 -34.56 4.92 0.90
N GLY A 63 -34.04 4.36 1.99
CA GLY A 63 -33.66 2.94 2.04
C GLY A 63 -32.26 2.64 1.50
N GLN A 64 -31.30 3.56 1.71
CA GLN A 64 -29.90 3.40 1.26
C GLN A 64 -29.08 2.45 2.15
N PHE A 65 -29.62 2.06 3.30
CA PHE A 65 -29.00 1.21 4.32
C PHE A 65 -30.02 0.16 4.77
N LEU A 66 -29.53 -1.04 5.09
CA LEU A 66 -30.35 -2.15 5.59
C LEU A 66 -30.96 -1.80 6.94
N PHE A 67 -30.19 -1.16 7.82
CA PHE A 67 -30.62 -0.82 9.18
C PHE A 67 -31.08 0.64 9.29
N SER A 68 -31.76 1.14 8.25
CA SER A 68 -32.26 2.52 8.20
C SER A 68 -33.37 2.84 9.23
N GLY A 69 -33.91 1.83 9.92
CA GLY A 69 -34.86 1.98 11.03
C GLY A 69 -34.24 2.24 12.40
N ASP A 70 -32.91 2.20 12.54
CA ASP A 70 -32.23 2.51 13.80
C ASP A 70 -32.36 4.00 14.19
N LYS A 71 -32.12 4.34 15.47
CA LYS A 71 -32.32 5.69 16.03
C LYS A 71 -31.65 6.83 15.24
N THR A 72 -30.52 6.54 14.60
CA THR A 72 -29.73 7.48 13.79
C THR A 72 -30.02 7.37 12.30
N GLY A 73 -30.85 6.41 11.87
CA GLY A 73 -31.08 6.05 10.47
C GLY A 73 -29.87 5.39 9.79
N ARG A 74 -28.76 5.17 10.51
CA ARG A 74 -27.51 4.57 10.01
C ARG A 74 -26.83 3.77 11.10
N TYR A 75 -26.67 2.48 10.89
CA TYR A 75 -26.02 1.59 11.83
C TYR A 75 -24.49 1.60 11.62
N PRO A 76 -23.66 2.03 12.60
CA PRO A 76 -22.22 2.22 12.40
C PRO A 76 -21.47 0.97 11.93
N LEU A 77 -21.86 -0.21 12.43
CA LEU A 77 -21.22 -1.47 12.04
C LEU A 77 -21.63 -1.90 10.60
N GLU A 78 -22.79 -1.49 10.10
CA GLU A 78 -23.12 -1.63 8.67
C GLU A 78 -22.22 -0.74 7.82
N VAL A 79 -22.02 0.52 8.21
CA VAL A 79 -21.13 1.45 7.51
C VAL A 79 -19.70 0.91 7.48
N LEU A 80 -19.21 0.39 8.60
CA LEU A 80 -17.91 -0.28 8.68
C LEU A 80 -17.84 -1.46 7.72
N TRP A 81 -18.85 -2.34 7.69
CA TRP A 81 -18.87 -3.48 6.79
C TRP A 81 -18.84 -3.05 5.31
N LEU A 82 -19.61 -2.04 4.93
CA LEU A 82 -19.67 -1.53 3.56
C LEU A 82 -18.31 -0.97 3.11
N LYS A 83 -17.72 -0.12 3.95
CA LYS A 83 -16.37 0.44 3.73
C LYS A 83 -15.30 -0.65 3.70
N TRP A 84 -15.42 -1.66 4.56
CA TRP A 84 -14.52 -2.81 4.54
C TRP A 84 -14.68 -3.65 3.27
N ASN A 85 -15.90 -3.86 2.80
CA ASN A 85 -16.18 -4.57 1.56
C ASN A 85 -15.61 -3.86 0.32
N LEU A 86 -15.58 -2.52 0.35
CA LEU A 86 -14.88 -1.71 -0.64
C LEU A 86 -13.36 -2.00 -0.63
N VAL A 87 -12.73 -2.06 0.55
CA VAL A 87 -11.31 -2.43 0.68
C VAL A 87 -11.05 -3.88 0.25
N MET A 88 -11.88 -4.84 0.68
CA MET A 88 -11.77 -6.25 0.27
C MET A 88 -11.79 -6.40 -1.26
N SER A 89 -12.72 -5.69 -1.93
CA SER A 89 -12.83 -5.72 -3.38
C SER A 89 -11.60 -5.13 -4.06
N LEU A 90 -11.06 -4.02 -3.55
CA LEU A 90 -9.80 -3.45 -4.04
C LEU A 90 -8.62 -4.42 -3.89
N CYS A 91 -8.47 -5.07 -2.72
CA CYS A 91 -7.41 -6.06 -2.50
C CYS A 91 -7.48 -7.21 -3.52
N ARG A 92 -8.69 -7.71 -3.82
CA ARG A 92 -8.90 -8.77 -4.81
C ARG A 92 -8.46 -8.34 -6.21
N GLU A 93 -8.86 -7.15 -6.64
CA GLU A 93 -8.46 -6.61 -7.94
C GLU A 93 -6.94 -6.43 -8.03
N LEU A 94 -6.30 -5.83 -7.03
CA LEU A 94 -4.85 -5.65 -7.00
C LEU A 94 -4.10 -6.98 -6.96
N LYS A 95 -4.60 -7.97 -6.21
CA LYS A 95 -4.05 -9.34 -6.20
C LYS A 95 -4.07 -9.95 -7.60
N THR A 96 -5.19 -9.82 -8.32
CA THR A 96 -5.32 -10.30 -9.70
C THR A 96 -4.32 -9.60 -10.61
N ILE A 97 -4.23 -8.26 -10.55
CA ILE A 97 -3.28 -7.46 -11.34
C ILE A 97 -1.83 -7.90 -11.09
N HIS A 98 -1.41 -8.04 -9.83
CA HIS A 98 -0.06 -8.49 -9.50
C HIS A 98 0.22 -9.92 -9.97
N LYS A 99 -0.77 -10.80 -9.89
CA LYS A 99 -0.65 -12.19 -10.37
C LYS A 99 -0.55 -12.26 -11.89
N GLU A 100 -1.25 -11.41 -12.62
CA GLU A 100 -1.22 -11.40 -14.08
C GLU A 100 0.00 -10.69 -14.64
N LEU A 101 0.35 -9.52 -14.10
CA LEU A 101 1.40 -8.67 -14.64
C LEU A 101 2.79 -9.00 -14.08
N GLN A 102 2.87 -9.64 -12.90
CA GLN A 102 4.12 -9.96 -12.19
C GLN A 102 5.03 -8.72 -12.02
N ARG A 103 4.41 -7.53 -11.90
CA ARG A 103 5.08 -6.22 -11.82
C ARG A 103 4.38 -5.36 -10.76
N PRO A 104 5.09 -4.37 -10.19
CA PRO A 104 4.46 -3.39 -9.33
C PRO A 104 3.71 -2.34 -10.15
N CYS A 105 2.76 -1.66 -9.53
CA CYS A 105 2.02 -0.55 -10.15
C CYS A 105 2.62 0.80 -9.77
N LEU A 106 3.09 0.94 -8.52
CA LEU A 106 3.79 2.11 -7.97
C LEU A 106 2.98 3.43 -8.00
N ASN A 107 1.71 3.39 -8.39
CA ASN A 107 0.86 4.58 -8.52
C ASN A 107 -0.57 4.31 -8.07
N ILE A 108 -0.78 3.45 -7.08
CA ILE A 108 -2.12 3.15 -6.57
C ILE A 108 -2.63 4.37 -5.79
N GLN A 109 -3.76 4.92 -6.22
CA GLN A 109 -4.42 6.05 -5.58
C GLN A 109 -5.92 6.03 -5.93
N PRO A 110 -6.78 6.76 -5.19
CA PRO A 110 -8.24 6.68 -5.38
C PRO A 110 -8.73 6.97 -6.80
N THR A 111 -8.05 7.83 -7.55
CA THR A 111 -8.42 8.20 -8.93
C THR A 111 -8.25 7.06 -9.95
N HIS A 112 -7.43 6.05 -9.64
CA HIS A 112 -7.26 4.86 -10.48
C HIS A 112 -8.21 3.72 -10.09
N VAL A 113 -9.07 3.93 -9.10
CA VAL A 113 -9.97 2.90 -8.58
C VAL A 113 -11.39 3.35 -8.80
N TRP A 114 -12.06 2.67 -9.72
CA TRP A 114 -13.44 2.92 -10.08
C TRP A 114 -14.36 1.99 -9.31
N VAL A 115 -15.38 2.57 -8.70
CA VAL A 115 -16.49 1.85 -8.10
C VAL A 115 -17.63 1.85 -9.11
N ILE A 116 -17.89 0.69 -9.69
CA ILE A 116 -18.96 0.48 -10.66
C ILE A 116 -20.25 0.26 -9.89
N ILE A 117 -21.23 1.10 -10.18
CA ILE A 117 -22.55 1.03 -9.56
C ILE A 117 -23.48 0.43 -10.62
N PRO A 118 -24.05 -0.76 -10.41
CA PRO A 118 -24.94 -1.39 -11.37
C PRO A 118 -26.26 -0.60 -11.47
N ASP A 119 -27.01 -0.84 -12.55
CA ASP A 119 -28.43 -0.49 -12.55
C ASP A 119 -29.15 -1.27 -11.45
N PRO A 120 -30.18 -0.68 -10.81
CA PRO A 120 -30.98 -1.39 -9.81
C PRO A 120 -31.67 -2.58 -10.48
N THR A 121 -31.09 -3.76 -10.29
CA THR A 121 -31.61 -5.01 -10.86
C THR A 121 -32.51 -5.77 -9.88
N SER A 122 -32.47 -5.40 -8.60
CA SER A 122 -33.30 -5.99 -7.56
C SER A 122 -33.66 -4.96 -6.48
N ASP A 123 -34.90 -5.02 -5.99
CA ASP A 123 -35.40 -4.21 -4.88
C ASP A 123 -34.96 -4.75 -3.50
N PHE A 124 -34.23 -5.88 -3.46
CA PHE A 124 -33.94 -6.59 -2.21
C PHE A 124 -32.77 -6.02 -1.41
N LEU A 125 -31.78 -5.41 -2.08
CA LEU A 125 -30.60 -4.84 -1.42
C LEU A 125 -30.51 -3.34 -1.65
N PRO A 126 -30.16 -2.54 -0.64
CA PRO A 126 -29.90 -1.11 -0.83
C PRO A 126 -28.80 -0.85 -1.85
N MET A 127 -28.87 0.28 -2.57
CA MET A 127 -27.88 0.64 -3.60
C MET A 127 -26.44 0.65 -3.08
N ARG A 128 -26.21 1.04 -1.82
CA ARG A 128 -24.88 1.07 -1.20
C ARG A 128 -24.24 -0.30 -1.03
N TRP A 129 -25.05 -1.37 -1.02
CA TRP A 129 -24.59 -2.76 -0.95
C TRP A 129 -24.25 -3.33 -2.33
N GLN A 130 -24.66 -2.64 -3.39
CA GLN A 130 -24.53 -3.09 -4.77
C GLN A 130 -23.43 -2.28 -5.45
N PHE A 131 -22.21 -2.80 -5.44
CA PHE A 131 -21.11 -2.22 -6.20
C PHE A 131 -20.05 -3.28 -6.52
N SER A 132 -19.24 -2.99 -7.52
CA SER A 132 -17.97 -3.68 -7.75
C SER A 132 -16.84 -2.67 -7.88
N VAL A 133 -15.62 -3.12 -7.62
CA VAL A 133 -14.41 -2.31 -7.78
C VAL A 133 -13.70 -2.77 -9.02
N LYS A 134 -13.22 -1.83 -9.84
CA LYS A 134 -12.29 -2.09 -10.92
C LYS A 134 -11.15 -1.09 -10.83
N VAL A 135 -9.93 -1.59 -10.92
CA VAL A 135 -8.75 -0.72 -11.04
C VAL A 135 -8.59 -0.37 -12.51
N ALA A 136 -8.74 0.90 -12.84
CA ALA A 136 -8.75 1.42 -14.20
C ALA A 136 -7.64 2.44 -14.40
N ASN A 137 -7.05 2.47 -15.60
CA ASN A 137 -5.94 3.37 -15.96
C ASN A 137 -4.70 3.25 -15.06
N LEU A 138 -4.55 2.13 -14.35
CA LEU A 138 -3.34 1.82 -13.61
C LEU A 138 -2.41 1.01 -14.53
N GLU A 139 -1.37 1.67 -15.04
CA GLU A 139 -0.34 0.99 -15.80
C GLU A 139 0.70 0.36 -14.85
N PRO A 140 1.19 -0.86 -15.14
CA PRO A 140 2.32 -1.41 -14.40
C PRO A 140 3.55 -0.52 -14.60
N ALA A 141 4.39 -0.46 -13.58
CA ALA A 141 5.62 0.31 -13.64
C ALA A 141 6.51 -0.19 -14.79
N SER A 142 7.09 0.76 -15.53
CA SER A 142 8.02 0.46 -16.61
C SER A 142 9.39 0.10 -16.03
N LEU A 143 10.10 -0.81 -16.69
CA LEU A 143 11.47 -1.15 -16.30
C LEU A 143 12.38 0.07 -16.47
N PHE A 144 13.27 0.27 -15.51
CA PHE A 144 14.35 1.25 -15.62
C PHE A 144 15.39 0.71 -16.61
N LEU A 145 15.76 1.51 -17.61
CA LEU A 145 16.68 1.12 -18.66
C LEU A 145 17.95 1.97 -18.57
N ASP A 146 19.06 1.35 -18.18
CA ASP A 146 20.40 1.90 -18.24
C ASP A 146 21.33 0.83 -18.81
N GLN A 147 22.04 1.17 -19.88
CA GLN A 147 22.90 0.25 -20.62
C GLN A 147 24.12 -0.21 -19.81
N ASN A 148 24.46 0.52 -18.74
CA ASN A 148 25.61 0.21 -17.90
C ASN A 148 25.27 -0.80 -16.80
N ILE A 149 23.98 -0.97 -16.46
CA ILE A 149 23.57 -1.89 -15.38
C ILE A 149 23.57 -3.32 -15.93
N PRO A 150 24.20 -4.30 -15.23
CA PRO A 150 24.13 -5.69 -15.60
C PRO A 150 22.68 -6.18 -15.75
N THR A 151 22.39 -6.91 -16.84
CA THR A 151 21.02 -7.33 -17.20
C THR A 151 20.27 -8.03 -16.06
N GLU A 152 20.96 -8.86 -15.29
CA GLU A 152 20.39 -9.60 -14.15
C GLU A 152 19.92 -8.69 -13.00
N LEU A 153 20.58 -7.54 -12.84
CA LEU A 153 20.24 -6.51 -11.85
C LEU A 153 19.17 -5.56 -12.38
N ALA A 154 19.28 -5.16 -13.66
CA ALA A 154 18.36 -4.22 -14.31
C ALA A 154 16.90 -4.72 -14.32
N GLN A 155 16.68 -6.05 -14.37
CA GLN A 155 15.33 -6.65 -14.34
C GLN A 155 14.53 -6.38 -13.06
N ARG A 156 15.17 -5.87 -12.01
CA ARG A 156 14.55 -5.57 -10.71
C ARG A 156 14.18 -4.09 -10.56
N LEU A 157 14.70 -3.24 -11.42
CA LEU A 157 14.55 -1.79 -11.30
C LEU A 157 13.36 -1.32 -12.12
N TYR A 158 12.48 -0.56 -11.47
CA TYR A 158 11.29 0.03 -12.08
C TYR A 158 11.32 1.55 -11.91
N ASN A 159 10.83 2.26 -12.92
CA ASN A 159 10.64 3.70 -12.84
C ASN A 159 9.53 4.04 -11.84
N THR A 160 9.77 5.04 -11.01
CA THR A 160 8.71 5.68 -10.24
C THR A 160 7.82 6.52 -11.16
N PRO A 161 6.56 6.79 -10.78
CA PRO A 161 5.76 7.79 -11.46
C PRO A 161 6.50 9.15 -11.50
N GLN A 162 6.29 9.94 -12.56
CA GLN A 162 6.94 11.25 -12.70
C GLN A 162 6.58 12.20 -11.55
N ASN A 163 5.34 12.14 -11.08
CA ASN A 163 4.83 12.92 -9.97
C ASN A 163 4.21 11.96 -8.93
N PRO A 164 5.03 11.35 -8.05
CA PRO A 164 4.51 10.45 -7.02
C PRO A 164 3.57 11.21 -6.08
N HIS A 165 2.42 10.61 -5.76
CA HIS A 165 1.42 11.26 -4.92
C HIS A 165 1.95 11.47 -3.49
N GLY A 166 1.83 12.68 -2.95
CA GLY A 166 2.40 13.04 -1.65
C GLY A 166 1.86 12.25 -0.45
N VAL A 167 0.70 11.61 -0.59
CA VAL A 167 0.07 10.80 0.46
C VAL A 167 0.11 9.30 0.17
N TYR A 168 -0.18 8.89 -1.07
CA TYR A 168 -0.39 7.47 -1.39
C TYR A 168 0.90 6.78 -1.84
N SER A 169 1.89 7.51 -2.35
CA SER A 169 3.18 6.92 -2.69
C SER A 169 4.06 6.73 -1.46
N ALA A 170 4.69 5.57 -1.37
CA ALA A 170 5.62 5.23 -0.29
C ALA A 170 6.72 6.31 -0.15
N PRO A 171 7.11 6.71 1.08
CA PRO A 171 8.10 7.77 1.29
C PRO A 171 9.42 7.54 0.55
N VAL A 172 9.87 6.29 0.46
CA VAL A 172 11.11 5.91 -0.23
C VAL A 172 11.10 6.31 -1.71
N MET A 173 9.94 6.29 -2.37
CA MET A 173 9.80 6.64 -3.79
C MET A 173 9.83 8.14 -4.06
N ARG A 174 9.63 8.96 -3.02
CA ARG A 174 9.67 10.42 -3.09
C ARG A 174 11.06 10.97 -2.72
N GLY A 175 11.98 10.07 -2.40
CA GLY A 175 13.34 10.39 -2.02
C GLY A 175 14.21 10.71 -3.23
N ARG A 176 15.39 10.09 -3.24
CA ARG A 176 16.43 10.36 -4.23
C ARG A 176 16.10 9.67 -5.56
N PRO A 177 16.44 10.28 -6.70
CA PRO A 177 16.28 9.63 -8.00
C PRO A 177 17.18 8.39 -8.11
N LEU A 178 16.79 7.45 -8.97
CA LEU A 178 17.60 6.27 -9.29
C LEU A 178 18.96 6.70 -9.86
N GLY A 179 20.03 6.07 -9.37
CA GLY A 179 21.40 6.38 -9.76
C GLY A 179 21.98 7.63 -9.10
N TYR A 180 21.30 8.20 -8.09
CA TYR A 180 21.88 9.29 -7.31
C TYR A 180 23.22 8.87 -6.69
N GLU A 181 24.19 9.77 -6.77
CA GLU A 181 25.56 9.51 -6.37
C GLU A 181 25.87 10.10 -4.99
N GLU A 182 26.52 9.30 -4.15
CA GLU A 182 27.04 9.70 -2.84
C GLU A 182 28.55 9.53 -2.78
N THR A 183 29.22 10.47 -2.12
CA THR A 183 30.63 10.28 -1.76
C THR A 183 30.71 9.39 -0.54
N VAL A 184 31.51 8.33 -0.64
CA VAL A 184 31.60 7.28 0.36
C VAL A 184 33.03 6.89 0.63
N THR A 185 33.27 6.40 1.84
CA THR A 185 34.50 5.67 2.17
C THR A 185 34.26 4.18 1.97
N VAL A 186 35.15 3.51 1.23
CA VAL A 186 35.06 2.06 0.98
C VAL A 186 36.24 1.31 1.58
N LEU A 187 35.94 0.19 2.24
CA LEU A 187 36.91 -0.78 2.74
C LEU A 187 36.67 -2.13 2.06
N ILE A 188 37.69 -2.75 1.49
CA ILE A 188 37.56 -4.07 0.87
C ILE A 188 37.76 -5.15 1.94
N ARG A 189 36.71 -5.91 2.24
CA ARG A 189 36.74 -6.99 3.24
C ARG A 189 37.24 -8.30 2.64
N SER A 190 36.68 -8.68 1.50
CA SER A 190 37.12 -9.87 0.74
C SER A 190 37.17 -9.59 -0.75
N MET A 191 38.03 -10.34 -1.44
CA MET A 191 38.19 -10.27 -2.88
C MET A 191 38.55 -11.65 -3.42
N GLU A 192 37.86 -12.07 -4.46
CA GLU A 192 38.08 -13.34 -5.15
C GLU A 192 38.13 -13.11 -6.66
N ARG A 193 39.13 -13.70 -7.32
CA ARG A 193 39.33 -13.55 -8.76
C ARG A 193 38.49 -14.56 -9.53
N ILE A 194 37.62 -14.09 -10.43
CA ILE A 194 36.92 -14.94 -11.41
C ILE A 194 37.81 -15.02 -12.65
N ARG A 195 38.27 -16.22 -12.99
CA ARG A 195 39.00 -16.47 -14.24
C ARG A 195 37.99 -16.63 -15.38
N GLU A 196 37.79 -15.59 -16.18
CA GLU A 196 37.10 -15.73 -17.47
C GLU A 196 38.09 -16.23 -18.53
N PRO A 197 37.87 -17.41 -19.15
CA PRO A 197 38.86 -18.01 -20.05
C PRO A 197 38.94 -17.36 -21.45
N ALA A 198 38.08 -16.38 -21.80
CA ALA A 198 37.90 -15.97 -23.20
C ALA A 198 38.30 -14.52 -23.57
N LYS A 199 38.60 -13.61 -22.62
CA LYS A 199 38.71 -12.17 -22.94
C LYS A 199 39.94 -11.41 -22.44
N GLY A 200 40.91 -12.06 -21.80
CA GLY A 200 42.13 -11.38 -21.29
C GLY A 200 41.88 -10.37 -20.15
N SER A 201 40.61 -10.02 -19.87
CA SER A 201 40.14 -9.24 -18.74
C SER A 201 39.92 -10.11 -17.50
N VAL A 202 39.97 -9.49 -16.34
CA VAL A 202 39.69 -10.09 -15.05
C VAL A 202 38.38 -9.53 -14.51
N ARG A 203 37.54 -10.39 -13.93
CA ARG A 203 36.44 -9.98 -13.05
C ARG A 203 36.75 -10.44 -11.63
N GLY A 204 36.27 -9.69 -10.65
CA GLY A 204 36.39 -10.05 -9.25
C GLY A 204 35.06 -10.05 -8.54
N ILE A 205 34.90 -10.97 -7.60
CA ILE A 205 33.87 -10.85 -6.56
C ILE A 205 34.48 -10.04 -5.43
N LEU A 206 33.79 -9.00 -5.00
CA LEU A 206 34.20 -8.12 -3.92
C LEU A 206 33.14 -8.10 -2.83
N GLU A 207 33.61 -8.16 -1.59
CA GLU A 207 32.82 -7.76 -0.43
C GLU A 207 33.40 -6.45 0.09
N THR A 208 32.59 -5.40 0.08
CA THR A 208 33.00 -4.04 0.43
C THR A 208 32.15 -3.51 1.56
N GLN A 209 32.77 -2.82 2.50
CA GLN A 209 32.07 -2.03 3.49
C GLN A 209 32.03 -0.59 3.01
N LEU A 210 30.83 -0.06 2.89
CA LEU A 210 30.55 1.31 2.47
C LEU A 210 30.15 2.14 3.69
N ILE A 211 30.87 3.24 3.92
CA ILE A 211 30.69 4.12 5.09
C ILE A 211 30.40 5.54 4.59
N SER A 212 29.29 6.11 5.05
CA SER A 212 28.91 7.52 4.84
C SER A 212 27.94 7.96 5.94
N GLU A 213 27.94 9.25 6.28
CA GLU A 213 26.99 9.84 7.23
C GLU A 213 25.56 9.91 6.65
N ASN A 214 25.45 9.92 5.32
CA ASN A 214 24.18 10.02 4.59
C ASN A 214 23.54 8.66 4.27
N ILE A 215 24.15 7.55 4.70
CA ILE A 215 23.72 6.20 4.34
C ILE A 215 23.48 5.41 5.61
N ARG A 216 22.20 5.15 5.90
CA ARG A 216 21.80 4.30 7.02
C ARG A 216 21.36 2.94 6.50
N SER A 217 21.83 1.86 7.15
CA SER A 217 21.54 0.51 6.65
C SER A 217 20.05 0.18 6.57
N SER A 218 19.24 0.72 7.48
CA SER A 218 17.79 0.51 7.53
C SER A 218 17.03 1.09 6.34
N GLU A 219 17.63 2.02 5.61
CA GLU A 219 17.00 2.69 4.46
C GLU A 219 17.11 1.88 3.16
N TYR A 220 17.93 0.82 3.16
CA TYR A 220 18.24 0.05 1.95
C TYR A 220 17.87 -1.42 2.09
N SER A 221 17.30 -1.97 1.02
CA SER A 221 16.94 -3.37 0.84
C SER A 221 18.13 -4.20 0.35
N GLU A 222 18.08 -5.51 0.58
CA GLU A 222 18.96 -6.50 -0.06
C GLU A 222 18.81 -6.52 -1.60
N MET A 223 17.71 -5.99 -2.12
CA MET A 223 17.41 -5.91 -3.55
C MET A 223 17.86 -4.60 -4.19
N ASP A 224 18.33 -3.63 -3.40
CA ASP A 224 18.87 -2.39 -3.93
C ASP A 224 20.25 -2.63 -4.57
N ILE A 225 20.52 -1.87 -5.63
CA ILE A 225 21.73 -2.02 -6.43
C ILE A 225 22.63 -0.82 -6.19
N PHE A 226 23.92 -1.10 -6.02
CA PHE A 226 24.97 -0.12 -5.80
C PHE A 226 26.00 -0.26 -6.89
N ARG A 227 26.33 0.84 -7.57
CA ARG A 227 27.54 0.93 -8.39
C ARG A 227 28.59 1.70 -7.60
N VAL A 228 29.57 0.97 -7.08
CA VAL A 228 30.67 1.56 -6.32
C VAL A 228 31.85 1.79 -7.26
N THR A 229 32.30 3.04 -7.37
CA THR A 229 33.47 3.44 -8.12
C THR A 229 34.66 3.58 -7.18
N LEU A 230 35.64 2.70 -7.35
CA LEU A 230 36.90 2.70 -6.61
C LEU A 230 37.97 3.42 -7.43
N ASN A 231 38.47 4.54 -6.89
CA ASN A 231 39.58 5.26 -7.47
C ASN A 231 40.88 4.73 -6.87
N LEU A 232 41.72 4.13 -7.71
CA LEU A 232 43.06 3.73 -7.28
C LEU A 232 43.91 4.99 -7.02
N PRO A 233 44.87 4.95 -6.09
CA PRO A 233 45.71 6.09 -5.77
C PRO A 233 46.72 6.47 -6.86
N ASP A 234 46.84 5.66 -7.91
CA ASP A 234 47.61 6.01 -9.11
C ASP A 234 46.70 6.84 -10.04
N GLU A 235 46.99 8.14 -10.19
CA GLU A 235 46.14 9.11 -10.90
C GLU A 235 45.90 8.75 -12.38
N GLN A 236 46.68 7.83 -12.96
CA GLN A 236 46.53 7.37 -14.34
C GLN A 236 45.72 6.07 -14.47
N ALA A 237 45.39 5.39 -13.38
CA ALA A 237 44.63 4.15 -13.43
C ALA A 237 43.14 4.42 -13.70
N SER A 238 42.53 3.61 -14.56
CA SER A 238 41.08 3.69 -14.78
C SER A 238 40.32 3.26 -13.51
N PRO A 239 39.17 3.91 -13.24
CA PRO A 239 38.36 3.59 -12.08
C PRO A 239 37.81 2.16 -12.18
N ILE A 240 37.68 1.51 -11.03
CA ILE A 240 37.10 0.16 -10.93
C ILE A 240 35.65 0.31 -10.51
N HIS A 241 34.73 -0.19 -11.34
CA HIS A 241 33.31 -0.23 -11.02
C HIS A 241 32.93 -1.59 -10.45
N VAL A 242 32.19 -1.56 -9.35
CA VAL A 242 31.67 -2.73 -8.65
C VAL A 242 30.15 -2.64 -8.61
N TRP A 243 29.48 -3.59 -9.25
CA TRP A 243 28.03 -3.75 -9.16
C TRP A 243 27.70 -4.68 -8.01
N ALA A 244 27.08 -4.15 -6.97
CA ALA A 244 26.86 -4.85 -5.71
C ALA A 244 25.43 -4.70 -5.20
N THR A 245 25.02 -5.63 -4.35
CA THR A 245 23.80 -5.51 -3.54
C THR A 245 24.17 -5.57 -2.06
N LYS A 246 23.22 -5.15 -1.21
CA LYS A 246 23.40 -5.23 0.24
C LYS A 246 23.45 -6.70 0.69
N ALA A 247 24.55 -7.06 1.37
CA ALA A 247 24.77 -8.37 1.96
C ALA A 247 24.54 -8.37 3.49
N GLY A 248 24.63 -7.20 4.14
CA GLY A 248 24.40 -7.09 5.57
C GLY A 248 24.50 -5.67 6.11
N SER A 249 24.16 -5.53 7.38
CA SER A 249 24.27 -4.29 8.15
C SER A 249 25.50 -4.37 9.07
N LEU A 250 26.25 -3.28 9.19
CA LEU A 250 27.35 -3.14 10.16
C LEU A 250 27.06 -1.97 11.09
N GLU A 251 27.75 -1.91 12.24
CA GLU A 251 27.61 -0.77 13.18
C GLU A 251 27.88 0.58 12.50
N ARG A 252 28.80 0.58 11.52
CA ARG A 252 29.13 1.75 10.70
C ARG A 252 29.04 1.37 9.23
N GLY A 253 27.91 1.70 8.61
CA GLY A 253 27.72 1.58 7.17
C GLY A 253 27.08 0.27 6.71
N LEU A 254 27.25 -0.02 5.42
CA LEU A 254 26.65 -1.13 4.69
C LEU A 254 27.71 -2.15 4.28
N LEU A 255 27.39 -3.44 4.42
CA LEU A 255 28.16 -4.50 3.78
C LEU A 255 27.54 -4.78 2.42
N LEU A 256 28.32 -4.63 1.37
CA LEU A 256 27.92 -4.87 -0.01
C LEU A 256 28.71 -6.07 -0.57
N LYS A 257 28.04 -6.90 -1.37
CA LYS A 257 28.68 -7.98 -2.12
C LYS A 257 28.36 -7.82 -3.60
N GLY A 258 29.38 -7.86 -4.44
CA GLY A 258 29.24 -7.55 -5.85
C GLY A 258 30.33 -8.10 -6.74
N VAL A 259 30.22 -7.77 -8.02
CA VAL A 259 31.15 -8.18 -9.07
C VAL A 259 31.69 -6.93 -9.77
N THR A 260 32.99 -6.93 -10.09
CA THR A 260 33.58 -5.86 -10.88
C THR A 260 33.16 -5.94 -12.34
N ASP A 261 33.16 -4.80 -13.02
CA ASP A 261 33.24 -4.81 -14.48
C ASP A 261 34.55 -5.52 -14.93
N PRO A 262 34.64 -5.98 -16.19
CA PRO A 262 35.89 -6.49 -16.74
C PRO A 262 36.99 -5.44 -16.64
N ILE A 263 38.08 -5.76 -15.94
CA ILE A 263 39.24 -4.88 -15.79
C ILE A 263 40.52 -5.54 -16.28
N ASP A 264 41.53 -4.74 -16.60
CA ASP A 264 42.84 -5.26 -17.01
C ASP A 264 43.56 -5.99 -15.87
N PRO A 265 44.35 -7.04 -16.16
CA PRO A 265 45.11 -7.76 -15.13
C PRO A 265 46.03 -6.87 -14.29
N SER A 266 46.64 -5.83 -14.89
CA SER A 266 47.50 -4.87 -14.18
C SER A 266 46.74 -4.01 -13.16
N ILE A 267 45.50 -3.64 -13.49
CA ILE A 267 44.59 -2.91 -12.59
C ILE A 267 44.17 -3.83 -11.44
N TRP A 268 43.87 -5.10 -11.75
CA TRP A 268 43.56 -6.11 -10.73
C TRP A 268 44.71 -6.30 -9.73
N GLU A 269 45.95 -6.43 -10.21
CA GLU A 269 47.13 -6.53 -9.33
C GLU A 269 47.32 -5.26 -8.46
N SER A 270 46.99 -4.09 -9.01
CA SER A 270 47.02 -2.83 -8.27
C SER A 270 45.93 -2.78 -7.18
N LEU A 271 44.73 -3.29 -7.48
CA LEU A 271 43.66 -3.46 -6.51
C LEU A 271 44.04 -4.46 -5.39
N GLU A 272 44.68 -5.58 -5.74
CA GLU A 272 45.21 -6.56 -4.77
C GLU A 272 46.20 -5.93 -3.80
N LYS A 273 47.14 -5.12 -4.30
CA LYS A 273 48.09 -4.35 -3.48
C LYS A 273 47.39 -3.30 -2.62
N ALA A 274 46.30 -2.72 -3.12
CA ALA A 274 45.52 -1.69 -2.43
C ALA A 274 44.42 -2.24 -1.50
N ARG A 275 44.20 -3.57 -1.43
CA ARG A 275 43.08 -4.18 -0.68
C ARG A 275 42.98 -3.72 0.78
N GLN A 276 44.11 -3.54 1.45
CA GLN A 276 44.16 -3.14 2.87
C GLN A 276 44.06 -1.61 3.07
N ARG A 277 43.93 -0.83 1.98
CA ARG A 277 43.82 0.63 2.04
C ARG A 277 42.37 1.06 2.19
N VAL A 278 42.22 2.30 2.64
CA VAL A 278 40.94 3.01 2.72
C VAL A 278 40.75 3.81 1.44
N PHE A 279 39.61 3.63 0.77
CA PHE A 279 39.22 4.41 -0.40
C PHE A 279 38.29 5.54 0.05
N SER A 280 38.85 6.71 0.39
CA SER A 280 38.13 7.81 1.07
C SER A 280 37.31 8.72 0.16
N HIS A 281 37.51 8.64 -1.17
CA HIS A 281 36.83 9.49 -2.17
C HIS A 281 36.19 8.61 -3.26
N SER A 282 35.56 7.52 -2.83
CA SER A 282 34.79 6.67 -3.72
C SER A 282 33.40 7.25 -3.95
N ILE A 283 32.81 6.90 -5.08
CA ILE A 283 31.44 7.30 -5.43
C ILE A 283 30.57 6.06 -5.43
N ALA A 284 29.40 6.13 -4.80
CA ALA A 284 28.38 5.09 -4.88
C ALA A 284 27.15 5.65 -5.56
N ALA A 285 26.82 5.15 -6.75
CA ALA A 285 25.52 5.40 -7.38
C ALA A 285 24.52 4.35 -6.86
N ILE A 286 23.37 4.81 -6.37
CA ILE A 286 22.40 3.96 -5.67
C ILE A 286 21.11 3.85 -6.48
N TYR A 287 20.67 2.62 -6.72
CA TYR A 287 19.46 2.29 -7.48
C TYR A 287 18.53 1.50 -6.58
N THR A 288 17.56 2.19 -5.98
CA THR A 288 16.57 1.61 -5.08
C THR A 288 15.53 0.79 -5.85
N THR A 289 15.21 -0.41 -5.37
CA THR A 289 14.24 -1.31 -6.00
C THR A 289 12.83 -1.05 -5.46
N TYR A 290 11.92 -0.53 -6.27
CA TYR A 290 10.53 -0.32 -5.86
C TYR A 290 9.64 -1.47 -6.33
N HIS A 291 8.97 -2.15 -5.39
CA HIS A 291 8.10 -3.29 -5.73
C HIS A 291 6.77 -3.30 -4.96
N VAL A 292 6.08 -4.45 -4.94
CA VAL A 292 4.80 -4.71 -4.25
C VAL A 292 4.74 -4.14 -2.82
N PRO A 293 5.80 -4.14 -1.98
CA PRO A 293 5.74 -3.47 -0.68
C PRO A 293 5.36 -1.97 -0.74
N CYS A 294 5.70 -1.27 -1.82
CA CYS A 294 5.29 0.12 -2.05
C CYS A 294 3.80 0.24 -2.46
N ASP A 295 3.28 -0.76 -3.17
CA ASP A 295 1.85 -0.85 -3.49
C ASP A 295 1.03 -1.18 -2.23
N LEU A 296 1.56 -2.00 -1.32
CA LEU A 296 0.95 -2.25 0.00
C LEU A 296 0.89 -0.98 0.85
N TYR A 297 1.92 -0.13 0.83
CA TYR A 297 1.86 1.18 1.48
C TYR A 297 0.67 2.00 0.95
N SER A 298 0.52 2.06 -0.38
CA SER A 298 -0.58 2.79 -1.03
C SER A 298 -1.94 2.26 -0.60
N LEU A 299 -2.10 0.93 -0.55
CA LEU A 299 -3.30 0.26 -0.05
C LEU A 299 -3.57 0.57 1.42
N GLY A 300 -2.55 0.61 2.27
CA GLY A 300 -2.66 0.99 3.67
C GLY A 300 -3.16 2.43 3.84
N MET A 301 -2.66 3.37 3.03
CA MET A 301 -3.13 4.75 3.02
C MET A 301 -4.57 4.87 2.49
N MET A 302 -4.97 4.06 1.50
CA MET A 302 -6.38 3.97 1.08
C MET A 302 -7.30 3.40 2.17
N LEU A 303 -6.82 2.44 2.96
CA LEU A 303 -7.55 1.91 4.11
C LEU A 303 -7.72 2.98 5.20
N LEU A 304 -6.65 3.69 5.58
CA LEU A 304 -6.73 4.80 6.53
C LEU A 304 -7.72 5.87 6.04
N ARG A 305 -7.66 6.22 4.75
CA ARG A 305 -8.61 7.15 4.15
C ARG A 305 -10.05 6.68 4.33
N THR A 306 -10.32 5.42 4.04
CA THR A 306 -11.66 4.85 4.12
C THR A 306 -12.21 4.83 5.54
N LEU A 307 -11.36 4.55 6.53
CA LEU A 307 -11.78 4.48 7.93
C LEU A 307 -11.91 5.85 8.59
N LEU A 308 -11.06 6.82 8.23
CA LEU A 308 -10.85 8.02 9.04
C LEU A 308 -11.34 9.32 8.38
N VAL A 309 -11.33 9.44 7.05
CA VAL A 309 -11.73 10.71 6.41
C VAL A 309 -13.24 10.96 6.55
N ASN A 310 -13.59 12.19 6.93
CA ASN A 310 -14.98 12.65 7.06
C ASN A 310 -15.12 14.16 6.74
N ASP A 311 -16.21 14.80 7.18
CA ASP A 311 -16.49 16.23 6.98
C ASP A 311 -15.61 17.18 7.82
N GLU A 312 -15.04 16.73 8.93
CA GLU A 312 -14.20 17.52 9.85
C GLU A 312 -12.70 17.17 9.74
N GLN A 313 -12.35 16.00 9.17
CA GLN A 313 -10.97 15.57 8.94
C GLN A 313 -10.72 15.14 7.50
N ASP A 314 -9.71 15.77 6.89
CA ASP A 314 -9.27 15.48 5.54
C ASP A 314 -8.10 14.46 5.50
N MET A 315 -7.75 14.02 4.29
CA MET A 315 -6.69 13.05 4.12
C MET A 315 -5.30 13.59 4.51
N SER A 316 -5.07 14.91 4.42
CA SER A 316 -3.80 15.52 4.84
C SER A 316 -3.59 15.38 6.35
N SER A 317 -4.64 15.64 7.12
CA SER A 317 -4.65 15.50 8.58
C SER A 317 -4.42 14.04 9.01
N VAL A 318 -5.04 13.10 8.29
CA VAL A 318 -4.84 11.66 8.50
C VAL A 318 -3.40 11.24 8.19
N ASP A 319 -2.84 11.65 7.04
CA ASP A 319 -1.44 11.34 6.67
C ASP A 319 -0.44 11.86 7.70
N GLN A 320 -0.54 13.14 8.07
CA GLN A 320 0.36 13.77 9.04
C GLN A 320 0.34 13.02 10.37
N THR A 321 -0.84 12.65 10.86
CA THR A 321 -0.97 11.96 12.15
C THR A 321 -0.50 10.50 12.05
N ALA A 322 -0.82 9.81 10.95
CA ALA A 322 -0.32 8.46 10.71
C ALA A 322 1.22 8.42 10.71
N ARG A 323 1.89 9.40 10.09
CA ARG A 323 3.36 9.49 10.12
C ARG A 323 3.92 9.66 11.52
N ARG A 324 3.33 10.53 12.35
CA ARG A 324 3.75 10.69 13.76
C ARG A 324 3.66 9.39 14.56
N ILE A 325 2.65 8.57 14.27
CA ILE A 325 2.50 7.25 14.90
C ILE A 325 3.57 6.29 14.37
N VAL A 326 3.76 6.23 13.05
CA VAL A 326 4.76 5.36 12.41
C VAL A 326 6.16 5.62 12.97
N GLU A 327 6.55 6.89 13.14
CA GLU A 327 7.84 7.28 13.72
C GLU A 327 8.08 6.74 15.14
N ARG A 328 7.01 6.40 15.86
CA ARG A 328 7.06 5.91 17.26
C ARG A 328 6.68 4.44 17.38
N LEU A 329 6.32 3.79 16.27
CA LEU A 329 5.74 2.46 16.28
C LEU A 329 6.79 1.35 16.49
N GLU A 330 7.99 1.53 15.94
CA GLU A 330 9.05 0.51 16.01
C GLU A 330 9.42 0.11 17.45
N PRO A 331 9.70 1.05 18.39
CA PRO A 331 9.95 0.70 19.79
C PRO A 331 8.78 -0.02 20.47
N MET A 332 7.54 0.23 20.02
CA MET A 332 6.33 -0.33 20.64
C MET A 332 6.11 -1.80 20.29
N VAL A 333 6.51 -2.18 19.07
CA VAL A 333 6.30 -3.52 18.52
C VAL A 333 7.53 -4.41 18.68
N GLN A 334 8.68 -3.82 19.06
CA GLN A 334 9.89 -4.57 19.32
C GLN A 334 9.70 -5.61 20.43
N GLY A 335 10.12 -6.85 20.16
CA GLY A 335 10.04 -7.96 21.11
C GLY A 335 8.65 -8.59 21.26
N LEU A 336 7.65 -8.13 20.51
CA LEU A 336 6.36 -8.82 20.42
C LEU A 336 6.44 -9.95 19.39
N ASP A 337 5.81 -11.07 19.71
CA ASP A 337 5.51 -12.11 18.73
C ASP A 337 4.48 -11.54 17.74
N PRO A 338 4.71 -11.62 16.41
CA PRO A 338 3.71 -11.23 15.40
C PRO A 338 2.33 -11.89 15.59
N ALA A 339 2.27 -13.04 16.26
CA ALA A 339 1.04 -13.76 16.59
C ALA A 339 0.33 -13.24 17.86
N ASP A 340 0.99 -12.43 18.70
CA ASP A 340 0.39 -11.81 19.88
C ASP A 340 -0.41 -10.55 19.52
N HIS A 341 -1.46 -10.78 18.72
CA HIS A 341 -2.37 -9.73 18.26
C HIS A 341 -3.03 -8.97 19.41
N LYS A 342 -3.26 -9.62 20.55
CA LYS A 342 -3.94 -8.99 21.69
C LYS A 342 -3.08 -7.91 22.33
N THR A 343 -1.82 -8.22 22.64
CA THR A 343 -0.89 -7.24 23.24
C THR A 343 -0.61 -6.09 22.29
N LEU A 344 -0.47 -6.40 20.99
CA LEU A 344 -0.26 -5.40 19.95
C LEU A 344 -1.44 -4.43 19.83
N SER A 345 -2.66 -4.95 19.71
CA SER A 345 -3.88 -4.13 19.61
C SER A 345 -4.08 -3.26 20.86
N GLU A 346 -3.77 -3.77 22.06
CA GLU A 346 -3.87 -2.99 23.30
C GLU A 346 -2.83 -1.85 23.36
N ARG A 347 -1.56 -2.13 23.04
CA ARG A 347 -0.51 -1.09 23.02
C ARG A 347 -0.81 -0.01 21.98
N LEU A 348 -1.24 -0.41 20.79
CA LEU A 348 -1.60 0.53 19.74
C LEU A 348 -2.82 1.36 20.16
N ARG A 349 -3.85 0.75 20.75
CA ARG A 349 -5.03 1.46 21.27
C ARG A 349 -4.64 2.60 22.22
N ILE A 350 -3.79 2.33 23.21
CA ILE A 350 -3.36 3.34 24.18
C ILE A 350 -2.76 4.55 23.45
N ARG A 351 -1.85 4.29 22.50
CA ARG A 351 -1.19 5.35 21.73
C ARG A 351 -2.14 6.11 20.80
N LEU A 352 -3.05 5.42 20.13
CA LEU A 352 -4.04 6.05 19.26
C LEU A 352 -4.98 6.96 20.05
N THR A 353 -5.31 6.58 21.29
CA THR A 353 -6.13 7.38 22.19
C THR A 353 -5.41 8.68 22.61
N GLU A 354 -4.07 8.65 22.75
CA GLU A 354 -3.25 9.82 23.06
C GLU A 354 -3.20 10.85 21.91
N GLU A 355 -3.40 10.44 20.66
CA GLU A 355 -3.49 11.35 19.50
C GLU A 355 -4.88 12.00 19.37
N GLY A 356 -5.77 11.80 20.35
CA GLY A 356 -7.10 12.41 20.41
C GLY A 356 -8.16 11.66 19.60
N GLY A 357 -9.23 12.37 19.23
CA GLY A 357 -10.40 11.78 18.56
C GLY A 357 -10.20 11.31 17.12
N LEU A 358 -9.03 11.53 16.51
CA LEU A 358 -8.78 11.27 15.08
C LEU A 358 -8.92 9.78 14.74
N PHE A 359 -8.45 8.89 15.62
CA PHE A 359 -8.60 7.43 15.45
C PHE A 359 -9.81 6.87 16.18
N SER A 360 -10.76 7.72 16.59
CA SER A 360 -12.04 7.25 17.14
C SER A 360 -12.81 6.47 16.09
N LYS A 361 -13.52 5.42 16.54
CA LYS A 361 -14.52 4.70 15.75
C LYS A 361 -15.60 5.62 15.17
N ASP A 362 -15.83 6.78 15.77
CA ASP A 362 -16.78 7.77 15.26
C ASP A 362 -16.39 8.30 13.87
N SER A 363 -15.09 8.26 13.53
CA SER A 363 -14.59 8.68 12.22
C SER A 363 -15.17 7.88 11.06
N ILE A 364 -15.73 6.70 11.33
CA ILE A 364 -16.36 5.87 10.31
C ILE A 364 -17.57 6.56 9.66
N LEU A 365 -18.28 7.39 10.43
CA LEU A 365 -19.44 8.17 9.97
C LEU A 365 -18.98 9.52 9.45
N TYR A 366 -19.47 9.86 8.27
CA TYR A 366 -19.03 11.04 7.55
C TYR A 366 -19.55 12.33 8.18
N ARG A 367 -20.77 12.36 8.72
CA ARG A 367 -21.41 13.57 9.23
C ARG A 367 -21.25 13.73 10.73
N ARG A 368 -20.96 14.95 11.18
CA ARG A 368 -20.84 15.27 12.61
C ARG A 368 -22.07 14.88 13.43
N GLU A 369 -23.28 15.19 12.97
CA GLU A 369 -24.51 14.97 13.74
C GLU A 369 -24.72 13.49 14.07
N GLU A 370 -24.22 12.61 13.20
CA GLU A 370 -24.33 11.16 13.35
C GLU A 370 -23.25 10.61 14.29
N ARG A 371 -22.09 11.26 14.34
CA ARG A 371 -21.02 10.94 15.28
C ARG A 371 -21.38 11.26 16.73
N GLU A 372 -22.17 12.31 16.96
CA GLU A 372 -22.64 12.68 18.31
C GLU A 372 -23.52 11.60 18.95
N ALA A 373 -24.15 10.73 18.15
CA ALA A 373 -24.90 9.57 18.64
C ALA A 373 -23.99 8.38 19.04
N GLY A 374 -22.71 8.43 18.71
CA GLY A 374 -21.68 7.45 19.07
C GLY A 374 -21.66 6.19 18.20
N CYS A 375 -20.47 5.60 18.07
CA CYS A 375 -20.27 4.35 17.32
C CYS A 375 -20.11 3.10 18.20
N GLU A 376 -20.81 3.03 19.34
CA GLU A 376 -20.74 1.90 20.29
C GLU A 376 -21.09 0.53 19.70
N ALA A 377 -21.81 0.52 18.57
CA ALA A 377 -22.12 -0.67 17.81
C ALA A 377 -20.89 -1.39 17.21
N ILE A 378 -19.76 -0.68 17.06
CA ILE A 378 -18.51 -1.27 16.54
C ILE A 378 -17.70 -1.78 17.72
N PRO A 379 -17.42 -3.10 17.80
CA PRO A 379 -16.56 -3.65 18.84
C PRO A 379 -15.14 -3.11 18.74
N ASP A 380 -14.55 -2.69 19.86
CA ASP A 380 -13.18 -2.16 19.93
C ASP A 380 -12.16 -3.06 19.22
N HIS A 381 -12.24 -4.37 19.46
CA HIS A 381 -11.30 -5.32 18.88
C HIS A 381 -11.36 -5.34 17.34
N ILE A 382 -12.53 -5.14 16.73
CA ILE A 382 -12.66 -5.05 15.27
C ILE A 382 -12.04 -3.75 14.76
N TRP A 383 -12.32 -2.63 15.44
CA TRP A 383 -11.82 -1.32 15.07
C TRP A 383 -10.29 -1.26 15.14
N TYR A 384 -9.71 -1.70 16.26
CA TYR A 384 -8.27 -1.67 16.44
C TYR A 384 -7.55 -2.70 15.57
N ASP A 385 -8.14 -3.88 15.29
CA ASP A 385 -7.56 -4.81 14.32
C ASP A 385 -7.51 -4.21 12.91
N ALA A 386 -8.51 -3.43 12.51
CA ALA A 386 -8.52 -2.70 11.24
C ALA A 386 -7.42 -1.62 11.17
N LEU A 387 -7.22 -0.86 12.26
CA LEU A 387 -6.15 0.14 12.34
C LEU A 387 -4.76 -0.50 12.39
N VAL A 388 -4.57 -1.57 13.17
CA VAL A 388 -3.34 -2.37 13.17
C VAL A 388 -3.02 -2.83 11.74
N LEU A 389 -4.01 -3.35 11.02
CA LEU A 389 -3.81 -3.78 9.64
C LEU A 389 -3.33 -2.64 8.74
N ALA A 390 -3.92 -1.45 8.89
CA ALA A 390 -3.49 -0.27 8.15
C ALA A 390 -2.03 0.11 8.46
N PHE A 391 -1.64 0.11 9.74
CA PHE A 391 -0.25 0.40 10.13
C PHE A 391 0.73 -0.67 9.65
N ARG A 392 0.35 -1.95 9.63
CA ARG A 392 1.18 -3.03 9.09
C ARG A 392 1.42 -2.91 7.58
N LEU A 393 0.52 -2.25 6.86
CA LEU A 393 0.63 -1.98 5.42
C LEU A 393 1.53 -0.78 5.11
N VAL A 394 1.48 0.27 5.94
CA VAL A 394 2.22 1.53 5.70
C VAL A 394 3.60 1.58 6.34
N THR A 395 4.07 0.47 6.92
CA THR A 395 5.37 0.36 7.59
C THR A 395 6.13 -0.87 7.13
N TRP A 396 7.44 -0.91 7.44
CA TRP A 396 8.32 -2.06 7.20
C TRP A 396 9.09 -2.45 8.48
N ILE A 397 8.39 -2.49 9.61
CA ILE A 397 8.97 -2.84 10.89
C ILE A 397 9.08 -4.37 11.00
N PRO A 398 10.28 -4.94 11.18
CA PRO A 398 10.46 -6.38 11.31
C PRO A 398 9.62 -6.97 12.45
N GLY A 399 8.90 -8.06 12.16
CA GLY A 399 8.02 -8.72 13.13
C GLY A 399 6.63 -8.08 13.30
N PHE A 400 6.37 -6.92 12.70
CA PHE A 400 5.06 -6.27 12.71
C PHE A 400 4.46 -6.20 11.31
N SER A 401 5.18 -5.62 10.36
CA SER A 401 4.71 -5.36 9.00
C SER A 401 4.63 -6.64 8.15
N PHE A 402 3.95 -6.55 7.01
CA PHE A 402 3.89 -7.65 6.03
C PHE A 402 5.21 -7.85 5.27
N CYS A 403 5.98 -6.78 5.13
CA CYS A 403 7.24 -6.74 4.40
C CYS A 403 8.32 -6.13 5.30
N LYS A 404 9.55 -6.63 5.18
CA LYS A 404 10.73 -6.16 5.94
C LYS A 404 11.31 -4.85 5.41
N ASN A 405 11.13 -4.57 4.13
CA ASN A 405 11.58 -3.35 3.45
C ASN A 405 10.87 -3.20 2.09
N HIS A 406 11.17 -2.12 1.37
CA HIS A 406 10.57 -1.80 0.07
C HIS A 406 10.85 -2.82 -1.06
N GLY A 407 11.90 -3.62 -0.91
CA GLY A 407 12.32 -4.67 -1.84
C GLY A 407 12.04 -6.09 -1.36
N ASP A 408 11.25 -6.28 -0.30
CA ASP A 408 10.92 -7.61 0.24
C ASP A 408 9.84 -8.29 -0.62
N TYR A 409 10.27 -8.90 -1.72
CA TYR A 409 9.45 -9.70 -2.62
C TYR A 409 10.24 -10.86 -3.22
N GLU A 410 9.53 -11.91 -3.63
CA GLU A 410 10.11 -13.03 -4.36
C GLU A 410 10.03 -12.77 -5.87
N ILE A 411 11.15 -12.80 -6.59
CA ILE A 411 11.21 -12.50 -8.04
C ILE A 411 10.28 -13.42 -8.85
N GLY A 412 10.21 -14.71 -8.50
CA GLY A 412 9.36 -15.68 -9.20
C GLY A 412 7.89 -15.59 -8.81
N ASN A 413 7.59 -15.00 -7.64
CA ASN A 413 6.25 -14.93 -7.09
C ASN A 413 5.95 -13.56 -6.42
N PRO A 414 6.11 -12.42 -7.12
CA PRO A 414 5.94 -11.08 -6.57
C PRO A 414 4.55 -10.79 -5.99
N HIS A 415 3.53 -11.57 -6.35
CA HIS A 415 2.14 -11.41 -5.91
C HIS A 415 1.88 -11.90 -4.48
N LEU A 416 2.77 -12.72 -3.89
CA LEU A 416 2.55 -13.35 -2.59
C LEU A 416 2.26 -12.36 -1.44
N PRO A 417 2.96 -11.20 -1.31
CA PRO A 417 2.62 -10.23 -0.28
C PRO A 417 1.19 -9.70 -0.41
N MET A 418 0.73 -9.42 -1.62
CA MET A 418 -0.65 -8.96 -1.88
C MET A 418 -1.68 -10.06 -1.59
N GLU A 419 -1.36 -11.33 -1.91
CA GLU A 419 -2.22 -12.48 -1.58
C GLU A 419 -2.36 -12.68 -0.07
N MET A 420 -1.26 -12.60 0.68
CA MET A 420 -1.26 -12.67 2.13
C MET A 420 -2.14 -11.56 2.74
N VAL A 421 -1.97 -10.32 2.29
CA VAL A 421 -2.77 -9.17 2.75
C VAL A 421 -4.25 -9.37 2.43
N THR A 422 -4.57 -9.82 1.21
CA THR A 422 -5.95 -10.10 0.81
C THR A 422 -6.60 -11.10 1.76
N GLY A 423 -5.90 -12.19 2.10
CA GLY A 423 -6.42 -13.18 3.04
C GLY A 423 -6.64 -12.64 4.46
N VAL A 424 -5.81 -11.73 4.95
CA VAL A 424 -6.01 -11.08 6.26
C VAL A 424 -7.23 -10.15 6.23
N VAL A 425 -7.34 -9.34 5.16
CA VAL A 425 -8.44 -8.41 4.94
C VAL A 425 -9.78 -9.15 4.85
N GLU A 426 -9.83 -10.27 4.15
CA GLU A 426 -11.03 -11.12 4.03
C GLU A 426 -11.43 -11.72 5.38
N ARG A 427 -10.49 -12.26 6.16
CA ARG A 427 -10.78 -12.82 7.50
C ARG A 427 -11.35 -11.78 8.46
N LEU A 428 -10.84 -10.55 8.44
CA LEU A 428 -11.42 -9.47 9.25
C LEU A 428 -12.80 -9.05 8.72
N GLY A 429 -13.01 -9.09 7.40
CA GLY A 429 -14.31 -8.86 6.78
C GLY A 429 -15.37 -9.88 7.19
N ASP A 430 -14.99 -11.16 7.27
CA ASP A 430 -15.85 -12.23 7.76
C ASP A 430 -16.24 -12.02 9.23
N ARG A 431 -15.29 -11.58 10.07
CA ARG A 431 -15.56 -11.23 11.47
C ARG A 431 -16.53 -10.04 11.57
N ILE A 432 -16.30 -8.96 10.81
CA ILE A 432 -17.21 -7.81 10.77
C ILE A 432 -18.61 -8.26 10.32
N LYS A 433 -18.70 -9.12 9.30
CA LYS A 433 -19.96 -9.68 8.82
C LYS A 433 -20.66 -10.52 9.89
N ILE A 434 -19.91 -11.35 10.61
CA ILE A 434 -20.43 -12.14 11.74
C ILE A 434 -20.96 -11.22 12.84
N GLU A 435 -20.26 -10.14 13.20
CA GLU A 435 -20.75 -9.19 14.20
C GLU A 435 -22.01 -8.45 13.72
N LEU A 436 -22.06 -8.08 12.43
CA LEU A 436 -23.19 -7.37 11.84
C LEU A 436 -24.47 -8.20 11.83
N PHE A 437 -24.39 -9.48 11.46
CA PHE A 437 -25.55 -10.37 11.32
C PHE A 437 -25.75 -11.35 12.48
N GLY A 438 -24.72 -11.61 13.28
CA GLY A 438 -24.68 -12.66 14.31
C GLY A 438 -24.98 -12.19 15.73
N SER A 439 -25.25 -10.90 15.95
CA SER A 439 -25.70 -10.39 17.25
C SER A 439 -26.94 -11.15 17.77
N ARG A 440 -26.84 -11.75 18.97
CA ARG A 440 -27.92 -12.54 19.60
C ARG A 440 -29.23 -11.79 19.76
N GLN A 441 -29.18 -10.47 19.93
CA GLN A 441 -30.35 -9.62 20.05
C GLN A 441 -31.07 -9.48 18.70
N ARG A 442 -30.32 -9.44 17.60
CA ARG A 442 -30.87 -9.41 16.23
C ARG A 442 -31.29 -10.76 15.70
N ASN A 443 -30.64 -11.86 16.10
CA ASN A 443 -31.17 -13.20 15.82
C ASN A 443 -32.58 -13.35 16.41
N ARG A 444 -32.85 -12.75 17.57
CA ARG A 444 -34.19 -12.72 18.15
C ARG A 444 -35.16 -11.84 17.35
N GLU A 445 -34.76 -10.64 16.95
CA GLU A 445 -35.59 -9.74 16.12
C GLU A 445 -35.87 -10.31 14.71
N ILE A 446 -34.89 -10.96 14.10
CA ILE A 446 -35.02 -11.66 12.80
C ILE A 446 -35.91 -12.89 12.95
N LEU A 447 -35.80 -13.65 14.03
CA LEU A 447 -36.71 -14.76 14.32
C LEU A 447 -38.13 -14.25 14.55
N GLU A 448 -38.31 -13.17 15.32
CA GLU A 448 -39.60 -12.52 15.56
C GLU A 448 -40.22 -11.98 14.25
N ALA A 449 -39.43 -11.37 13.37
CA ALA A 449 -39.89 -10.92 12.05
C ALA A 449 -40.25 -12.10 11.11
N CYS A 450 -39.44 -13.17 11.11
CA CYS A 450 -39.74 -14.40 10.38
C CYS A 450 -41.03 -15.07 10.89
N ASP A 451 -41.26 -15.07 12.20
CA ASP A 451 -42.47 -15.60 12.82
C ASP A 451 -43.71 -14.77 12.44
N LEU A 452 -43.60 -13.44 12.41
CA LEU A 452 -44.67 -12.54 11.93
C LEU A 452 -45.00 -12.78 10.45
N VAL A 453 -43.99 -12.89 9.58
CA VAL A 453 -44.19 -13.20 8.15
C VAL A 453 -44.81 -14.59 7.98
N ARG A 454 -44.45 -15.55 8.82
CA ARG A 454 -45.03 -16.91 8.79
C ARG A 454 -46.49 -16.90 9.23
N GLU A 455 -46.86 -16.11 10.23
CA GLU A 455 -48.25 -15.90 10.63
C GLU A 455 -49.09 -15.27 9.50
N ASP A 456 -48.57 -14.25 8.84
CA ASP A 456 -49.30 -13.60 7.75
C ASP A 456 -49.46 -14.52 6.54
N LEU A 457 -48.42 -15.28 6.18
CA LEU A 457 -48.50 -16.28 5.10
C LEU A 457 -49.46 -17.44 5.42
N THR A 458 -49.63 -17.79 6.69
CA THR A 458 -50.59 -18.82 7.10
C THR A 458 -52.03 -18.29 7.15
N LYS A 459 -52.24 -17.02 7.52
CA LYS A 459 -53.54 -16.34 7.40
C LYS A 459 -53.99 -16.19 5.94
N VAL A 460 -53.06 -15.91 5.02
CA VAL A 460 -53.36 -15.78 3.57
C VAL A 460 -53.68 -17.13 2.90
N LYS A 461 -53.15 -18.25 3.41
CA LYS A 461 -53.44 -19.61 2.90
C LYS A 461 -54.68 -20.27 3.53
N GLY A 462 -55.31 -19.62 4.51
CA GLY A 462 -56.47 -20.12 5.24
C GLY A 462 -57.83 -19.60 4.75
N VAL A 463 -57.90 -19.01 3.55
CA VAL A 463 -59.14 -18.58 2.88
C VAL A 463 -59.46 -19.51 1.72
#